data_AF-A0A2K3KKP8-F1
#
_entry.id   AF-A0A2K3KKP8-F1
#
_cell.length_a   1.000
_cell.length_b   1.000
_cell.length_c   1.000
_cell.angle_alpha   90.00
_cell.angle_beta   90.00
_cell.angle_gamma   90.00
#
_symmetry.space_group_name_H-M   'P 1'
#
loop_
_entity.id
_entity.type
_entity.pdbx_description
1 polymer ?
#
loop_
_entity_poly.entity_id
_entity_poly.type
_entity_poly.pdbx_seq_one_letter_code
_entity_poly.pdbx_strand_id
1 'polypeptide(L)' 'MTDLGKMRYFLGIRVKQTKEGIFMFQHKYACEILKRFNMENGNSVCNPIVPGSKLKKDEDGIACDSTSYKQM' A
#
# COMPACT_ATOMS: atom_id res chain seq x y z
N MET A 1 19.76 1.01 23.65
CA MET A 1 18.68 1.07 22.64
C MET A 1 17.97 2.38 22.86
N THR A 2 18.08 3.33 21.93
CA THR A 2 17.54 4.68 22.11
C THR A 2 16.05 4.66 21.79
N ASP A 3 15.22 5.12 22.71
CA ASP A 3 13.80 5.31 22.43
C ASP A 3 13.63 6.46 21.42
N LEU A 4 13.08 6.13 20.24
CA LEU A 4 12.76 7.11 19.20
C LEU A 4 11.41 7.80 19.46
N GLY A 5 10.72 7.41 20.54
CA GLY A 5 9.40 7.89 20.89
C GLY A 5 8.30 7.30 20.00
N LYS A 6 7.16 7.98 19.98
CA LYS A 6 5.98 7.52 19.24
C LYS A 6 6.21 7.53 17.73
N MET A 7 5.91 6.40 17.09
CA MET A 7 5.97 6.25 15.64
C MET A 7 4.91 7.14 14.96
N ARG A 8 5.37 8.00 14.04
CA ARG A 8 4.52 8.88 13.22
C ARG A 8 4.30 8.35 11.81
N TYR A 9 5.23 7.54 11.31
CA TYR A 9 5.19 6.93 9.99
C TYR A 9 5.75 5.52 10.04
N PHE A 10 5.19 4.62 9.25
CA PHE A 10 5.69 3.26 9.03
C PHE A 10 5.50 2.89 7.56
N LEU A 11 6.58 2.54 6.85
CA LEU A 11 6.53 2.22 5.41
C LEU A 11 5.78 3.29 4.59
N GLY A 12 5.99 4.57 4.89
CA GLY A 12 5.28 5.69 4.23
C GLY A 12 3.82 5.90 4.68
N ILE A 13 3.25 4.98 5.45
CA ILE A 13 1.90 5.10 6.02
C ILE A 13 1.96 5.96 7.28
N ARG A 14 1.06 6.94 7.39
CA ARG A 14 0.99 7.80 8.58
C ARG A 14 0.32 7.07 9.73
N VAL A 15 0.91 7.15 10.91
CA VAL A 15 0.48 6.45 12.12
C VAL A 15 0.15 7.46 13.22
N LYS A 16 -0.96 7.24 13.92
CA LYS A 16 -1.35 8.00 15.11
C LYS A 16 -1.58 7.02 16.26
N GLN A 17 -0.73 7.12 17.27
CA GLN A 17 -0.81 6.29 18.48
C GLN A 17 -1.48 7.09 19.60
N THR A 18 -2.66 6.64 20.02
CA THR A 18 -3.44 7.23 21.12
C THR A 18 -3.63 6.23 22.25
N LYS A 19 -4.34 6.59 23.32
CA LYS A 19 -4.62 5.65 24.42
C LYS A 19 -5.63 4.58 24.00
N GLU A 20 -6.45 4.90 23.01
CA GLU A 20 -7.49 4.03 22.45
C GLU A 20 -6.95 3.03 21.42
N GLY A 21 -5.72 3.24 20.91
CA GLY A 21 -5.07 2.31 19.99
C GLY A 21 -4.16 2.98 18.95
N ILE A 22 -3.90 2.25 17.86
CA ILE A 22 -3.08 2.69 16.74
C ILE A 22 -3.97 2.90 15.52
N PHE A 23 -3.98 4.13 15.01
CA PHE A 23 -4.71 4.50 13.79
C PHE A 23 -3.73 4.67 12.64
N MET A 24 -4.03 4.04 11.50
CA MET A 24 -3.23 4.13 10.28
C MET A 24 -3.97 4.91 9.20
N PHE A 25 -3.30 5.87 8.59
CA PHE A 25 -3.83 6.70 7.51
C PHE A 25 -3.10 6.35 6.21
N GLN A 26 -3.73 5.50 5.40
CA GLN A 26 -3.16 4.97 4.16
C GLN A 26 -3.46 5.80 2.91
N HIS A 27 -4.31 6.83 3.01
CA HIS A 27 -4.78 7.59 1.84
C HIS A 27 -3.64 8.16 0.99
N LYS A 28 -2.69 8.86 1.63
CA LYS A 28 -1.53 9.43 0.92
C LYS A 28 -0.69 8.34 0.25
N TYR A 29 -0.40 7.25 0.98
CA TYR A 29 0.34 6.11 0.47
C TYR A 29 -0.34 5.50 -0.76
N ALA A 30 -1.63 5.20 -0.68
CA ALA A 30 -2.40 4.66 -1.80
C ALA A 30 -2.40 5.58 -3.03
N CYS A 31 -2.58 6.89 -2.83
CA CYS A 31 -2.51 7.87 -3.93
C CYS A 31 -1.12 7.93 -4.59
N GLU A 32 -0.04 7.85 -3.80
CA GLU A 32 1.33 7.81 -4.32
C GLU A 32 1.59 6.54 -5.15
N ILE A 33 1.05 5.38 -4.73
CA ILE A 33 1.08 4.14 -5.53
C ILE A 33 0.39 4.36 -6.87
N LEU A 34 -0.87 4.80 -6.84
CA LEU A 34 -1.66 4.95 -8.06
C LEU A 34 -0.98 5.91 -9.04
N LYS A 35 -0.45 7.04 -8.54
CA LYS A 35 0.29 7.99 -9.37
C LYS A 35 1.54 7.39 -10.01
N ARG A 36 2.33 6.61 -9.25
CA ARG A 36 3.56 5.97 -9.76
C ARG A 36 3.30 5.06 -10.96
N PHE A 37 2.15 4.40 -10.97
CA PHE A 37 1.74 3.48 -12.04
C PHE A 37 0.77 4.10 -13.05
N ASN A 38 0.61 5.43 -13.04
CA ASN A 38 -0.31 6.18 -13.92
C ASN A 38 -1.79 5.73 -13.81
N MET A 39 -2.22 5.36 -12.61
CA MET A 39 -3.57 4.88 -12.28
C MET A 39 -4.40 5.90 -11.46
N GLU A 40 -3.94 7.14 -11.34
CA GLU A 40 -4.63 8.21 -10.60
C GLU A 40 -6.05 8.52 -11.09
N ASN A 41 -6.33 8.27 -12.37
CA ASN A 41 -7.66 8.43 -12.99
C ASN A 41 -8.39 7.09 -13.16
N GLY A 42 -7.95 6.04 -12.46
CA GLY A 42 -8.62 4.74 -12.46
C GLY A 42 -10.04 4.82 -11.88
N ASN A 43 -10.93 3.97 -12.38
CA ASN A 43 -12.29 3.89 -11.84
C ASN A 43 -12.26 3.49 -10.36
N SER A 44 -13.02 4.21 -9.54
CA SER A 44 -13.20 3.85 -8.14
C SER A 44 -13.96 2.53 -8.02
N VAL A 45 -13.48 1.64 -7.15
CA VAL A 45 -14.12 0.37 -6.84
C VAL A 45 -14.36 0.32 -5.35
N CYS A 46 -15.55 -0.11 -4.94
CA CYS A 46 -15.93 -0.17 -3.52
C CYS A 46 -15.07 -1.17 -2.73
N ASN A 47 -14.56 -2.21 -3.41
CA ASN A 47 -13.66 -3.21 -2.84
C ASN A 47 -12.37 -3.30 -3.65
N PRO A 48 -11.19 -3.15 -3.02
CA PRO A 48 -9.90 -3.26 -3.71
C PRO A 48 -9.57 -4.70 -4.13
N ILE A 49 -10.25 -5.68 -3.55
CA ILE A 49 -10.15 -7.10 -3.90
C ILE A 49 -11.55 -7.62 -4.22
N VAL A 50 -11.69 -8.29 -5.36
CA VAL A 50 -12.91 -9.02 -5.70
C VAL A 50 -12.98 -10.29 -4.85
N PRO A 51 -14.01 -10.47 -4.00
CA PRO A 51 -14.16 -11.69 -3.20
C PRO A 51 -14.15 -12.93 -4.10
N GLY A 52 -13.38 -13.96 -3.72
CA GLY A 52 -13.28 -15.20 -4.50
C GLY A 52 -12.32 -15.15 -5.69
N SER A 53 -11.70 -14.00 -6.03
CA SER A 53 -10.62 -13.96 -7.00
C SER A 53 -9.35 -14.61 -6.41
N LYS A 54 -8.99 -15.79 -6.94
CA LYS A 54 -7.69 -16.41 -6.67
C LYS A 54 -6.67 -15.87 -7.67
N LEU A 55 -5.66 -15.18 -7.17
CA LEU A 55 -4.50 -14.81 -7.97
C LEU A 55 -3.79 -16.10 -8.39
N LYS A 56 -3.60 -16.27 -9.70
CA LYS A 56 -2.80 -17.35 -10.28
C LYS A 56 -1.62 -16.72 -11.02
N LYS A 57 -0.51 -17.45 -11.10
CA LYS A 57 0.61 -17.04 -11.93
C LYS A 57 0.15 -17.04 -13.39
N ASP A 58 0.47 -15.95 -14.08
CA ASP A 58 0.31 -15.87 -15.52
C ASP A 58 1.54 -16.49 -16.16
N GLU A 59 1.40 -17.70 -16.74
CA GLU A 59 2.53 -18.43 -17.34
C GLU A 59 2.95 -17.81 -18.69
N ASP A 60 2.05 -17.11 -19.37
CA ASP A 60 2.28 -16.44 -20.65
C ASP A 60 2.59 -14.93 -20.47
N GLY A 61 2.52 -14.45 -19.22
CA GLY A 61 2.71 -13.04 -18.88
C GLY A 61 4.16 -12.58 -18.97
N ILE A 62 4.35 -11.28 -19.19
CA ILE A 62 5.68 -10.66 -19.15
C ILE A 62 6.21 -10.73 -17.71
N ALA A 63 7.42 -11.27 -17.55
CA ALA A 63 8.08 -11.31 -16.26
C ALA A 63 8.25 -9.88 -15.72
N CYS A 64 7.59 -9.60 -14.59
CA CYS A 64 7.72 -8.33 -13.90
C CYS A 64 8.93 -8.40 -12.96
N ASP A 65 9.78 -7.37 -12.99
CA ASP A 65 10.87 -7.27 -12.03
C ASP A 65 10.32 -7.07 -10.61
N SER A 66 10.59 -8.04 -9.73
CA SER A 66 10.12 -8.01 -8.35
C SER A 66 10.70 -6.83 -7.55
N THR A 67 11.84 -6.25 -7.96
CA THR A 67 12.43 -5.12 -7.25
C THR A 67 11.63 -3.84 -7.46
N SER A 68 10.90 -3.73 -8.57
CA SER A 68 10.04 -2.57 -8.87
C SER A 68 8.95 -2.33 -7.81
N TYR A 69 8.45 -3.39 -7.16
CA TYR A 69 7.47 -3.31 -6.06
C TYR A 69 8.12 -3.27 -4.67
N LYS A 70 9.29 -3.90 -4.48
CA LYS A 70 9.96 -4.00 -3.17
C LYS A 70 10.72 -2.74 -2.76
N GLN A 71 10.98 -1.84 -3.71
CA GLN A 71 11.57 -0.52 -3.44
C GLN A 71 10.55 0.50 -2.93
N MET A 72 9.35 0.06 -2.55
CA MET A 72 8.26 0.90 -2.05
C MET A 72 8.19 0.88 -0.52
#